data_AF-A0A3N5Y783-F1
#
_entry.id   AF-A0A3N5Y783-F1
#
_cell.length_a   1.000
_cell.length_b   1.000
_cell.length_c   1.000
_cell.angle_alpha   90.00
_cell.angle_beta   90.00
_cell.angle_gamma   90.00
#
_symmetry.space_group_name_H-M   'P 1'
#
loop_
_entity.id
_entity.type
_entity.pdbx_description
1 polymer ?
#
loop_
_entity_poly.entity_id
_entity_poly.type
_entity_poly.pdbx_seq_one_letter_code
_entity_poly.pdbx_strand_id
1 'polypeptide(L)'
;HRVRRLGDRQRVGDAGRCGVHIPEGWTLAESALRWILMPPAVTSAIPGARRPGQVEENCAAADRPPIPEATMSRVREIYDARVRALVHQCW
;
A
#
# COMPACT_ATOMS: atom_id res chain seq x y z
N HIS A 1 -29.44 13.83 36.13
CA HIS A 1 -28.78 14.42 34.94
C HIS A 1 -28.20 13.30 34.08
N ARG A 2 -28.83 13.05 32.92
CA ARG A 2 -28.70 11.83 32.09
C ARG A 2 -27.72 12.08 30.95
N VAL A 3 -26.53 11.46 30.97
CA VAL A 3 -25.57 11.50 29.85
C VAL A 3 -26.05 10.52 28.77
N ARG A 4 -26.52 11.05 27.64
CA ARG A 4 -26.88 10.27 26.45
C ARG A 4 -25.61 9.67 25.85
N ARG A 5 -25.52 8.33 25.76
CA ARG A 5 -24.58 7.64 24.88
C ARG A 5 -25.02 7.90 23.44
N LEU A 6 -24.19 8.59 22.66
CA LEU A 6 -24.27 8.60 21.20
C LEU A 6 -23.80 7.22 20.70
N GLY A 7 -24.72 6.26 20.73
CA GLY A 7 -24.68 5.14 19.80
C GLY A 7 -25.35 5.62 18.52
N ASP A 8 -24.54 5.90 17.51
CA ASP A 8 -24.87 5.86 16.08
C ASP A 8 -23.64 6.29 15.28
N ARG A 9 -22.62 5.41 15.27
CA ARG A 9 -21.69 5.38 14.13
C ARG A 9 -22.32 4.49 13.08
N GLN A 10 -23.22 5.09 12.31
CA GLN A 10 -23.82 4.47 11.14
C GLN A 10 -22.72 4.24 10.10
N ARG A 11 -22.30 2.97 10.02
CA ARG A 11 -21.71 2.24 8.89
C ARG A 11 -20.99 3.10 7.84
N VAL A 12 -19.67 3.13 7.91
CA VAL A 12 -18.85 3.26 6.70
C VAL A 12 -19.20 2.03 5.86
N GLY A 13 -19.97 2.24 4.79
CA GLY A 13 -20.40 1.21 3.87
C GLY A 13 -19.24 0.44 3.27
N ASP A 14 -19.51 -0.81 2.92
CA ASP A 14 -18.60 -1.83 2.39
C ASP A 14 -17.56 -1.30 1.38
N ALA A 15 -16.42 -0.81 1.89
CA ALA A 15 -15.17 -0.76 1.12
C ALA A 15 -14.65 -2.20 1.00
N GLY A 16 -15.29 -2.96 0.12
CA GLY A 16 -15.00 -4.36 -0.13
C GLY A 16 -13.50 -4.57 -0.37
N ARG A 17 -12.86 -5.29 0.58
CA ARG A 17 -11.49 -5.81 0.58
C ARG A 17 -10.73 -5.49 -0.71
N CYS A 18 -9.93 -4.42 -0.73
CA CYS A 18 -8.86 -4.31 -1.70
C CYS A 18 -7.92 -5.48 -1.43
N GLY A 19 -8.06 -6.56 -2.20
CA GLY A 19 -7.15 -7.69 -2.14
C GLY A 19 -5.73 -7.18 -2.34
N VAL A 20 -4.82 -7.66 -1.50
CA VAL A 20 -3.40 -7.34 -1.65
C VAL A 20 -2.91 -8.03 -2.92
N HIS A 21 -2.59 -7.25 -3.95
CA HIS A 21 -2.02 -7.75 -5.20
C HIS A 21 -0.49 -7.61 -5.13
N ILE A 22 0.16 -8.58 -4.49
CA ILE A 22 1.62 -8.64 -4.36
C ILE A 22 2.15 -10.00 -4.85
N PRO A 23 3.40 -10.07 -5.32
CA PRO A 23 4.05 -11.34 -5.64
C PRO A 23 4.02 -12.31 -4.45
N GLU A 24 3.90 -13.61 -4.74
CA GLU A 24 3.89 -14.64 -3.70
C GLU A 24 5.19 -14.62 -2.87
N GLY A 25 5.07 -14.78 -1.55
CA GLY A 25 6.21 -14.81 -0.63
C GLY A 25 6.85 -13.45 -0.36
N TRP A 26 6.20 -12.36 -0.77
CA TRP A 26 6.62 -11.00 -0.43
C TRP A 26 5.68 -10.41 0.60
N THR A 27 6.20 -9.54 1.45
CA THR A 27 5.40 -8.67 2.29
C THR A 27 4.91 -7.46 1.48
N LEU A 28 3.92 -6.76 2.02
CA LEU A 28 3.47 -5.49 1.45
C LEU A 28 4.58 -4.43 1.47
N ALA A 29 5.40 -4.42 2.52
CA ALA A 29 6.51 -3.47 2.65
C ALA A 29 7.58 -3.72 1.58
N GLU A 30 7.98 -4.98 1.39
CA GLU A 30 8.91 -5.38 0.33
C GLU A 30 8.40 -4.99 -1.05
N SER A 31 7.11 -5.24 -1.32
CA SER A 31 6.50 -4.93 -2.62
C SER A 31 6.44 -3.41 -2.87
N ALA A 32 6.04 -2.63 -1.87
CA ALA A 32 5.95 -1.18 -1.98
C ALA A 32 7.33 -0.55 -2.19
N LEU A 33 8.34 -1.00 -1.43
CA LEU A 33 9.70 -0.49 -1.56
C LEU A 33 10.35 -0.93 -2.87
N ARG A 34 10.13 -2.17 -3.30
CA ARG A 34 10.63 -2.63 -4.59
C ARG A 34 10.03 -1.83 -5.74
N TRP A 35 8.75 -1.49 -5.66
CA TRP A 35 8.06 -0.60 -6.62
C TRP A 35 8.71 0.79 -6.68
N ILE A 36 8.97 1.41 -5.52
CA ILE A 36 9.66 2.70 -5.43
C ILE A 36 11.04 2.67 -6.09
N LEU A 37 11.77 1.55 -5.94
CA LEU A 37 13.12 1.37 -6.47
C LEU A 37 13.18 0.91 -7.94
N MET A 38 12.03 0.71 -8.62
CA MET A 38 12.03 0.29 -10.03
C MET A 38 12.45 1.40 -11.02
N PRO A 39 11.98 2.66 -10.90
CA PRO A 39 12.38 3.71 -11.83
C PRO A 39 13.87 4.04 -11.69
N PRO A 40 14.63 4.13 -12.79
CA PRO A 40 16.07 4.40 -12.73
C PRO A 40 16.42 5.79 -12.16
N ALA A 41 15.45 6.70 -12.09
CA ALA A 41 15.60 8.01 -11.47
C ALA A 41 15.60 7.96 -9.93
N VAL A 42 15.18 6.85 -9.33
CA VAL A 42 15.15 6.67 -7.87
C VAL A 42 16.41 5.91 -7.44
N THR A 43 17.27 6.57 -6.68
CA THR A 43 18.54 5.99 -6.20
C THR A 43 18.44 5.39 -4.80
N SER A 44 17.47 5.84 -3.99
CA SER A 44 17.27 5.37 -2.62
C SER A 44 15.84 5.65 -2.13
N ALA A 45 15.39 4.87 -1.15
CA ALA A 45 14.15 5.08 -0.40
C ALA A 45 14.47 5.11 1.10
N ILE A 46 13.80 5.97 1.86
CA ILE A 46 14.03 6.16 3.31
C ILE A 46 12.77 5.72 4.08
N PRO A 47 12.51 4.41 4.22
CA PRO A 47 11.36 3.92 4.96
C PRO A 47 11.54 4.05 6.47
N GLY A 48 10.46 4.36 7.18
CA GLY A 48 10.42 4.26 8.64
C GLY A 48 10.35 2.80 9.10
N ALA A 49 10.86 2.53 10.30
CA ALA A 49 10.73 1.25 11.00
C ALA A 49 10.52 1.47 12.49
N ARG A 50 9.62 0.70 13.10
CA ARG A 50 9.29 0.72 14.54
C ARG A 50 9.70 -0.56 15.27
N ARG A 51 10.01 -1.64 14.54
CA ARG A 51 10.54 -2.91 15.05
C ARG A 51 11.67 -3.42 14.17
N PRO A 52 12.63 -4.21 14.70
CA PRO A 52 13.75 -4.76 13.93
C PRO A 52 13.33 -5.49 12.65
N GLY A 53 12.31 -6.35 12.70
CA GLY A 53 11.87 -7.08 11.50
C GLY A 53 11.36 -6.18 10.36
N GLN A 54 10.95 -4.93 10.63
CA GLN A 54 10.62 -3.99 9.53
C GLN A 54 11.88 -3.50 8.83
N VAL A 55 13.00 -3.37 9.55
CA VAL A 55 14.29 -3.04 8.94
C VAL A 55 14.71 -4.17 8.01
N GLU A 56 14.56 -5.43 8.46
CA GLU A 56 14.83 -6.61 7.64
C GLU A 56 13.96 -6.65 6.38
N GLU A 57 12.64 -6.45 6.51
CA GLU A 57 11.71 -6.34 5.38
C GLU A 57 12.09 -5.19 4.42
N ASN A 58 12.48 -4.04 4.96
CA ASN A 58 12.88 -2.87 4.16
C ASN A 58 14.17 -3.13 3.37
N CYS A 59 15.15 -3.78 3.99
CA CYS A 59 16.42 -4.14 3.35
C CYS A 59 16.19 -5.21 2.26
N ALA A 60 15.42 -6.25 2.56
CA ALA A 60 15.15 -7.35 1.62
C ALA A 60 14.47 -6.86 0.33
N ALA A 61 13.73 -5.74 0.38
CA ALA A 61 13.06 -5.15 -0.78
C ALA A 61 14.00 -4.81 -1.94
N ALA A 62 15.25 -4.39 -1.64
CA ALA A 62 16.23 -4.01 -2.65
C ALA A 62 16.73 -5.23 -3.45
N ASP A 63 16.79 -6.40 -2.82
CA ASP A 63 17.28 -7.65 -3.41
C ASP A 63 16.19 -8.41 -4.19
N ARG A 64 14.93 -7.97 -4.09
CA ARG A 64 13.83 -8.61 -4.81
C ARG A 64 13.95 -8.38 -6.33
N PRO A 65 13.54 -9.37 -7.16
CA PRO A 65 13.49 -9.18 -8.60
C PRO A 65 12.50 -8.06 -8.97
N PRO A 66 12.55 -7.52 -10.20
CA PRO A 66 11.52 -6.59 -10.67
C PRO A 66 10.11 -7.15 -10.48
N ILE A 67 9.17 -6.29 -10.08
CA ILE A 67 7.77 -6.69 -9.97
C ILE A 67 7.25 -7.01 -11.38
N PRO A 68 6.55 -8.15 -11.59
CA PRO A 68 5.99 -8.49 -12.89
C PRO A 68 5.05 -7.40 -13.42
N GLU A 69 5.13 -7.11 -14.71
CA GLU A 69 4.32 -6.07 -15.35
C GLU A 69 2.81 -6.31 -15.19
N ALA A 70 2.37 -7.58 -15.16
CA ALA A 70 0.97 -7.93 -14.89
C ALA A 70 0.51 -7.43 -13.51
N THR A 71 1.36 -7.53 -12.49
CA THR A 71 1.08 -7.01 -11.14
C THR A 71 1.03 -5.49 -11.15
N MET A 72 1.98 -4.84 -11.85
CA MET A 72 2.03 -3.39 -12.00
C MET A 72 0.76 -2.83 -12.66
N SER A 73 0.36 -3.45 -13.77
CA SER A 73 -0.87 -3.13 -14.51
C SER A 73 -2.11 -3.29 -13.62
N ARG A 74 -2.18 -4.40 -12.86
CA ARG A 74 -3.31 -4.65 -11.96
C ARG A 74 -3.43 -3.61 -10.85
N VAL A 75 -2.31 -3.21 -10.24
CA VAL A 75 -2.30 -2.15 -9.22
C VAL A 75 -2.79 -0.83 -9.81
N ARG A 76 -2.38 -0.49 -11.04
CA ARG A 76 -2.82 0.72 -11.74
C ARG A 76 -4.33 0.72 -12.01
N GLU A 77 -4.89 -0.38 -12.50
CA GLU A 77 -6.33 -0.53 -12.71
C GLU A 77 -7.13 -0.27 -11.42
N ILE A 78 -6.64 -0.81 -10.29
CA ILE A 78 -7.30 -0.63 -8.99
C ILE A 78 -7.23 0.82 -8.55
N TYR A 79 -6.06 1.47 -8.73
CA TYR A 79 -5.91 2.89 -8.43
C TYR A 79 -6.89 3.73 -9.26
N ASP A 80 -6.93 3.54 -10.58
CA ASP A 80 -7.78 4.31 -11.48
C ASP A 80 -9.27 4.11 -11.18
N ALA A 81 -9.68 2.87 -10.90
CA ALA A 81 -11.08 2.53 -10.63
C ALA A 81 -11.58 2.95 -9.24
N ARG A 82 -10.71 2.98 -8.21
CA ARG A 82 -11.14 3.09 -6.81
C ARG A 82 -10.52 4.24 -6.02
N VAL A 83 -9.30 4.65 -6.36
CA VAL A 83 -8.54 5.61 -5.56
C VAL A 83 -8.51 6.98 -6.22
N ARG A 84 -8.31 7.04 -7.55
CA ARG A 84 -8.17 8.28 -8.31
C ARG A 84 -9.28 9.28 -7.99
N ALA A 85 -10.55 8.91 -8.12
CA ALA A 85 -11.66 9.83 -7.88
C ALA A 85 -11.74 10.36 -6.42
N LEU A 86 -11.14 9.67 -5.46
CA LEU A 86 -11.17 10.04 -4.05
C LEU A 86 -10.05 10.99 -3.63
N VAL A 87 -8.93 10.99 -4.36
CA VAL A 87 -7.72 11.73 -3.96
C VAL A 87 -7.18 12.65 -5.04
N HIS A 88 -7.62 12.52 -6.29
CA HIS A 88 -7.06 13.26 -7.41
C HIS A 88 -7.24 14.77 -7.26
N GLN A 89 -8.28 15.21 -6.55
CA GLN A 89 -8.50 16.62 -6.22
C GLN A 89 -7.55 17.19 -5.15
N CYS A 90 -6.79 16.34 -4.47
CA CYS A 90 -5.84 16.73 -3.42
C CYS A 90 -4.40 16.86 -3.93
N TRP A 91 -4.19 16.75 -5.24
CA TRP A 91 -2.90 16.68 -5.92
C TRP A 91 -2.87 17.66 -7.09
#